data_AF-A0A6G8D2Z7-F1
#
_entry.id   AF-A0A6G8D2Z7-F1
#
_cell.length_a   1.000
_cell.length_b   1.000
_cell.length_c   1.000
_cell.angle_alpha   90.00
_cell.angle_beta   90.00
_cell.angle_gamma   90.00
#
_symmetry.space_group_name_H-M   'P 1'
#
loop_
_entity.id
_entity.type
_entity.pdbx_description
1 polymer ?
#
loop_
_entity_poly.entity_id
_entity_poly.type
_entity_poly.pdbx_seq_one_letter_code
_entity_poly.pdbx_strand_id
1 'polypeptide(L)'
;MPTTIETYSKTTISTLNQASNHTDSNNLSGSIYSVKQSNEQKCHKVRISPLRKPLPLEDVNNKPMSMSGLDSTSPSKLFSLDISSNRMLENKSIDVNQLAVDSALSAVERALTCDFFTAVSLKNNFRQLATGNGSLRTMATALQSFIQFGSDEIKVLADELLNKQIILVPFSQFGTYSGMASNLIEEASMDMLEEIVVQLNDIYDVVSKNILGKQV
;
A
#
# COMPACT_ATOMS: atom_id res chain seq x y z
N MET A 1 -8.14 -59.06 8.18
CA MET A 1 -6.93 -59.60 7.53
C MET A 1 -7.34 -60.18 6.18
N PRO A 2 -6.53 -59.99 5.12
CA PRO A 2 -6.86 -59.42 3.80
C PRO A 2 -7.45 -60.47 2.82
N THR A 3 -7.96 -60.20 1.60
CA THR A 3 -7.44 -59.38 0.47
C THR A 3 -8.52 -59.35 -0.62
N THR A 4 -8.79 -58.21 -1.27
CA THR A 4 -9.34 -58.21 -2.64
C THR A 4 -8.68 -57.09 -3.43
N ILE A 5 -8.03 -57.50 -4.52
CA ILE A 5 -7.39 -56.67 -5.52
C ILE A 5 -8.45 -56.39 -6.58
N GLU A 6 -8.76 -55.13 -6.87
CA GLU A 6 -9.48 -54.76 -8.09
C GLU A 6 -8.62 -53.87 -8.98
N THR A 7 -8.31 -54.43 -10.13
CA THR A 7 -7.63 -53.84 -11.27
C THR A 7 -8.64 -53.00 -12.05
N TYR A 8 -8.41 -51.69 -12.18
CA TYR A 8 -9.23 -50.83 -13.03
C TYR A 8 -8.63 -50.68 -14.43
N SER A 9 -9.52 -50.88 -15.40
CA SER A 9 -9.27 -51.06 -16.83
C SER A 9 -8.98 -49.75 -17.58
N LYS A 10 -8.11 -49.86 -18.58
CA LYS A 10 -7.89 -48.87 -19.66
C LYS A 10 -9.14 -48.75 -20.52
N THR A 11 -9.63 -47.52 -20.73
CA THR A 11 -10.61 -47.19 -21.76
C THR A 11 -9.91 -46.53 -22.95
N THR A 12 -9.96 -47.23 -24.08
CA THR A 12 -9.62 -46.76 -25.43
C THR A 12 -10.77 -45.92 -25.97
N ILE A 13 -10.48 -44.72 -26.50
CA ILE A 13 -11.37 -44.07 -27.48
C ILE A 13 -10.54 -43.73 -28.72
N SER A 14 -10.96 -44.30 -29.85
CA SER A 14 -10.41 -44.10 -31.18
C SER A 14 -11.18 -43.00 -31.92
N THR A 15 -10.41 -42.07 -32.49
CA THR A 15 -10.47 -41.51 -33.86
C THR A 15 -11.82 -41.32 -34.58
N LEU A 16 -12.15 -40.07 -34.96
CA LEU A 16 -12.29 -39.56 -36.35
C LEU A 16 -13.10 -38.25 -36.39
N ASN A 17 -12.48 -37.15 -36.82
CA ASN A 17 -12.83 -36.48 -38.08
C ASN A 17 -11.86 -35.32 -38.39
N GLN A 18 -11.33 -35.36 -39.60
CA GLN A 18 -10.48 -34.35 -40.25
C GLN A 18 -11.31 -33.44 -41.17
N ALA A 19 -10.65 -32.36 -41.60
CA ALA A 19 -10.86 -31.54 -42.79
C ALA A 19 -11.98 -30.49 -42.67
N SER A 20 -11.86 -29.23 -43.11
CA SER A 20 -10.87 -28.46 -43.88
C SER A 20 -11.33 -26.98 -43.72
N ASN A 21 -10.48 -25.96 -43.63
CA ASN A 21 -10.02 -25.24 -44.82
C ASN A 21 -8.89 -24.25 -44.48
N HIS A 22 -7.81 -24.42 -45.25
CA HIS A 22 -6.82 -23.45 -45.65
C HIS A 22 -7.41 -22.08 -46.07
N THR A 23 -6.75 -21.00 -45.67
CA THR A 23 -6.32 -19.98 -46.63
C THR A 23 -5.04 -19.30 -46.11
N ASP A 24 -3.99 -19.44 -46.92
CA ASP A 24 -2.70 -18.74 -46.90
C ASP A 24 -2.93 -17.21 -47.03
N SER A 25 -2.05 -16.25 -46.72
CA SER A 25 -0.59 -16.19 -46.84
C SER A 25 -0.09 -14.81 -46.35
N ASN A 26 1.04 -14.82 -45.63
CA ASN A 26 2.27 -14.03 -45.80
C ASN A 26 2.34 -12.48 -45.79
N ASN A 27 3.34 -12.05 -44.99
CA ASN A 27 4.39 -11.03 -45.22
C ASN A 27 4.29 -9.65 -44.53
N LEU A 28 5.02 -9.56 -43.40
CA LEU A 28 6.23 -8.74 -43.17
C LEU A 28 6.32 -7.35 -43.84
N SER A 29 6.48 -6.29 -43.02
CA SER A 29 7.75 -5.54 -42.90
C SER A 29 7.59 -4.12 -42.31
N GLY A 30 8.39 -3.83 -41.26
CA GLY A 30 9.01 -2.52 -40.97
C GLY A 30 8.14 -1.43 -40.31
N SER A 31 8.14 -1.27 -38.98
CA SER A 31 9.15 -0.55 -38.17
C SER A 31 9.38 0.90 -38.58
N ILE A 32 8.87 1.86 -37.79
CA ILE A 32 9.62 3.00 -37.21
C ILE A 32 8.87 3.45 -35.94
N TYR A 33 9.27 3.00 -34.76
CA TYR A 33 9.04 3.77 -33.53
C TYR A 33 10.30 4.58 -33.26
N SER A 34 10.20 5.90 -33.44
CA SER A 34 11.26 6.83 -33.11
C SER A 34 11.47 6.85 -31.60
N VAL A 35 12.59 6.27 -31.17
CA VAL A 35 13.19 6.45 -29.86
C VAL A 35 13.54 7.93 -29.71
N LYS A 36 12.84 8.64 -28.82
CA LYS A 36 13.37 9.84 -28.16
C LYS A 36 13.73 9.47 -26.74
N GLN A 37 14.99 9.08 -26.56
CA GLN A 37 15.66 9.18 -25.26
C GLN A 37 15.77 10.67 -24.91
N SER A 38 15.18 11.10 -23.80
CA SER A 38 15.64 12.28 -23.08
C SER A 38 15.18 12.27 -21.63
N ASN A 39 16.16 11.90 -20.79
CA ASN A 39 16.56 12.53 -19.54
C ASN A 39 15.61 12.71 -18.34
N GLU A 40 16.18 12.22 -17.22
CA GLU A 40 16.16 12.77 -15.86
C GLU A 40 15.01 12.39 -14.93
N GLN A 41 15.28 11.27 -14.25
CA GLN A 41 14.83 10.95 -12.90
C GLN A 41 14.87 12.17 -11.97
N LYS A 42 13.74 12.53 -11.37
CA LYS A 42 13.72 13.45 -10.21
C LYS A 42 12.60 13.13 -9.22
N CYS A 43 12.59 11.90 -8.69
CA CYS A 43 11.93 11.66 -7.41
C CYS A 43 12.71 12.40 -6.31
N HIS A 44 12.02 13.29 -5.62
CA HIS A 44 12.61 14.31 -4.76
C HIS A 44 13.36 13.70 -3.58
N LYS A 45 14.64 14.11 -3.42
CA LYS A 45 15.50 13.77 -2.28
C LYS A 45 15.00 14.50 -1.03
N VAL A 46 14.17 13.86 -0.23
CA VAL A 46 13.76 14.39 1.08
C VAL A 46 14.86 14.13 2.11
N ARG A 47 15.19 15.20 2.82
CA ARG A 47 16.22 15.38 3.84
C ARG A 47 16.01 14.40 5.00
N ILE A 48 16.98 13.52 5.25
CA ILE A 48 17.00 12.66 6.44
C ILE A 48 17.34 13.53 7.65
N SER A 49 16.40 13.64 8.60
CA SER A 49 16.66 14.22 9.92
C SER A 49 17.49 13.25 10.78
N PRO A 50 18.42 13.73 11.63
CA PRO A 50 19.29 12.85 12.40
C PRO A 50 18.57 12.08 13.51
N LEU A 51 19.03 10.84 13.70
CA LEU A 51 18.72 9.90 14.76
C LEU A 51 18.76 10.55 16.17
N ARG A 52 17.64 10.51 16.91
CA ARG A 52 17.64 10.88 18.34
C ARG A 52 18.42 9.83 19.14
N LYS A 53 19.43 10.27 19.88
CA LYS A 53 20.13 9.47 20.90
C LYS A 53 19.18 9.21 22.09
N PRO A 54 19.21 8.02 22.71
CA PRO A 54 18.45 7.74 23.93
C PRO A 54 19.02 8.50 25.14
N LEU A 55 18.12 9.00 26.00
CA LEU A 55 18.44 9.68 27.26
C LEU A 55 18.87 8.65 28.33
N PRO A 56 19.89 8.94 29.17
CA PRO A 56 20.26 8.09 30.29
C PRO A 56 19.23 8.16 31.43
N LEU A 57 19.09 7.02 32.11
CA LEU A 57 18.21 6.75 33.25
C LEU A 57 18.58 7.61 34.48
N GLU A 58 17.54 8.02 35.21
CA GLU A 58 17.66 8.74 36.48
C GLU A 58 18.16 7.83 37.61
N ASP A 59 19.21 8.27 38.31
CA ASP A 59 19.62 7.73 39.60
C ASP A 59 18.95 8.50 40.73
N VAL A 60 18.17 7.76 41.50
CA VAL A 60 17.49 8.19 42.73
C VAL A 60 18.55 8.32 43.83
N ASN A 61 18.73 9.52 44.39
CA ASN A 61 19.28 9.60 45.74
C ASN A 61 18.81 10.82 46.54
N ASN A 62 18.31 10.51 47.74
CA ASN A 62 17.70 11.40 48.72
C ASN A 62 18.73 12.32 49.38
N LYS A 63 18.37 13.61 49.58
CA LYS A 63 18.74 14.35 50.81
C LYS A 63 17.82 15.56 51.04
N PRO A 64 17.30 15.78 52.28
CA PRO A 64 16.42 16.89 52.60
C PRO A 64 17.21 18.09 53.14
N MET A 65 16.73 19.32 52.91
CA MET A 65 17.12 20.49 53.71
C MET A 65 15.98 21.50 53.85
N SER A 66 15.77 21.92 55.09
CA SER A 66 14.64 22.67 55.61
C SER A 66 14.82 24.20 55.55
N MET A 67 13.68 24.90 55.40
CA MET A 67 13.25 26.17 56.02
C MET A 67 14.21 27.37 56.14
N SER A 68 13.83 28.50 55.53
CA SER A 68 13.37 29.74 56.24
C SER A 68 13.46 30.98 55.32
N GLY A 69 12.53 31.93 55.48
CA GLY A 69 12.65 33.28 54.91
C GLY A 69 11.34 33.96 54.54
N LEU A 70 10.77 34.71 55.49
CA LEU A 70 9.68 35.67 55.31
C LEU A 70 10.13 36.84 54.41
N ASP A 71 9.26 37.34 53.52
CA ASP A 71 8.90 38.77 53.58
C ASP A 71 7.60 39.07 52.82
N SER A 72 6.87 40.03 53.37
CA SER A 72 5.56 40.53 52.97
C SER A 72 5.67 41.78 52.10
N THR A 73 4.98 41.81 50.95
CA THR A 73 4.37 43.06 50.43
C THR A 73 3.38 42.77 49.29
N SER A 74 2.13 43.19 49.48
CA SER A 74 1.09 43.38 48.46
C SER A 74 0.83 44.90 48.32
N PRO A 75 -0.06 45.41 47.44
CA PRO A 75 -0.52 44.97 46.12
C PRO A 75 -0.59 46.16 45.11
N SER A 76 -0.69 45.91 43.80
CA SER A 76 -1.18 46.86 42.76
C SER A 76 -1.16 46.14 41.41
N LYS A 77 -2.05 46.30 40.42
CA LYS A 77 -3.31 47.01 40.20
C LYS A 77 -3.78 46.49 38.83
N LEU A 78 -5.10 46.45 38.62
CA LEU A 78 -5.81 46.55 37.35
C LEU A 78 -5.24 45.79 36.14
N PHE A 79 -6.01 44.81 35.65
CA PHE A 79 -6.68 44.92 34.35
C PHE A 79 -7.86 43.94 34.34
N SER A 80 -9.05 44.43 34.70
CA SER A 80 -10.29 43.83 34.23
C SER A 80 -10.45 44.22 32.76
N LEU A 81 -10.14 43.30 31.86
CA LEU A 81 -10.61 43.36 30.49
C LEU A 81 -11.64 42.26 30.32
N ASP A 82 -12.89 42.69 30.46
CA ASP A 82 -14.05 42.00 29.95
C ASP A 82 -13.90 41.91 28.43
N ILE A 83 -13.55 40.73 27.94
CA ILE A 83 -13.81 40.36 26.56
C ILE A 83 -14.60 39.07 26.64
N SER A 84 -15.89 39.26 26.92
CA SER A 84 -16.99 38.45 26.37
C SER A 84 -16.88 38.42 24.83
N SER A 85 -15.83 37.79 24.30
CA SER A 85 -15.82 37.30 22.94
C SER A 85 -16.41 35.91 23.01
N ASN A 86 -17.69 35.84 22.63
CA ASN A 86 -18.30 34.65 22.04
C ASN A 86 -17.39 34.16 20.91
N ARG A 87 -16.34 33.39 21.24
CA ARG A 87 -15.89 32.34 20.35
C ARG A 87 -16.93 31.26 20.45
N MET A 88 -17.99 31.40 19.65
CA MET A 88 -18.51 30.24 18.95
C MET A 88 -17.39 29.75 18.04
N LEU A 89 -16.36 29.13 18.65
CA LEU A 89 -15.72 28.00 18.03
C LEU A 89 -16.85 26.99 18.00
N GLU A 90 -17.58 26.99 16.90
CA GLU A 90 -18.25 25.81 16.42
C GLU A 90 -17.14 24.77 16.38
N ASN A 91 -16.99 24.03 17.48
CA ASN A 91 -16.17 22.84 17.57
C ASN A 91 -16.86 21.88 16.62
N LYS A 92 -16.61 22.06 15.32
CA LYS A 92 -16.88 21.06 14.31
C LYS A 92 -15.94 19.94 14.69
N SER A 93 -16.43 19.05 15.55
CA SER A 93 -15.72 17.85 15.96
C SER A 93 -15.33 17.19 14.65
N ILE A 94 -14.04 17.23 14.32
CA ILE A 94 -13.53 16.54 13.15
C ILE A 94 -13.83 15.08 13.45
N ASP A 95 -14.71 14.49 12.66
CA ASP A 95 -14.90 13.05 12.70
C ASP A 95 -13.58 12.42 12.26
N VAL A 96 -12.85 11.88 13.25
CA VAL A 96 -11.53 11.30 13.05
C VAL A 96 -11.60 10.11 12.09
N ASN A 97 -12.74 9.41 12.05
CA ASN A 97 -12.95 8.30 11.13
C ASN A 97 -13.11 8.81 9.69
N GLN A 98 -13.91 9.86 9.49
CA GLN A 98 -14.04 10.49 8.18
C GLN A 98 -12.69 11.03 7.69
N LEU A 99 -11.93 11.69 8.57
CA LEU A 99 -10.58 12.16 8.23
C LEU A 99 -9.64 11.01 7.82
N ALA A 100 -9.74 9.84 8.48
CA ALA A 100 -8.95 8.66 8.15
C ALA A 100 -9.33 8.07 6.78
N VAL A 101 -10.62 8.09 6.44
CA VAL A 101 -11.13 7.69 5.11
C VAL A 101 -10.64 8.64 4.03
N ASP A 102 -10.77 9.96 4.25
CA ASP A 102 -10.30 10.99 3.30
C ASP A 102 -8.80 10.88 3.04
N SER A 103 -8.01 10.66 4.11
CA SER A 103 -6.57 10.42 4.01
C SER A 103 -6.23 9.14 3.23
N ALA A 104 -7.01 8.07 3.43
CA ALA A 104 -6.85 6.81 2.69
C ALA A 104 -7.14 6.99 1.19
N LEU A 105 -8.16 7.77 0.84
CA LEU A 105 -8.49 8.10 -0.55
C LEU A 105 -7.35 8.86 -1.22
N SER A 106 -6.84 9.93 -0.59
CA SER A 106 -5.67 10.64 -1.10
C SER A 106 -4.41 9.75 -1.18
N ALA A 107 -4.29 8.72 -0.34
CA ALA A 107 -3.24 7.73 -0.45
C ALA A 107 -3.42 6.81 -1.66
N VAL A 108 -4.66 6.35 -1.93
CA VAL A 108 -4.98 5.57 -3.14
C VAL A 108 -4.67 6.37 -4.40
N GLU A 109 -5.14 7.62 -4.50
CA GLU A 109 -4.87 8.48 -5.66
C GLU A 109 -3.37 8.60 -5.92
N ARG A 110 -2.57 8.82 -4.87
CA ARG A 110 -1.10 8.88 -4.98
C ARG A 110 -0.50 7.55 -5.43
N ALA A 111 -0.96 6.41 -4.90
CA ALA A 111 -0.48 5.11 -5.33
C ALA A 111 -0.79 4.88 -6.83
N LEU A 112 -1.97 5.30 -7.29
CA LEU A 112 -2.37 5.18 -8.70
C LEU A 112 -1.62 6.13 -9.65
N THR A 113 -0.85 7.11 -9.15
CA THR A 113 -0.01 7.97 -10.02
C THR A 113 1.22 7.25 -10.57
N CYS A 114 1.60 6.09 -10.02
CA CYS A 114 2.60 5.26 -10.68
C CYS A 114 2.01 4.67 -11.96
N ASP A 115 2.77 4.74 -13.05
CA ASP A 115 2.48 3.98 -14.26
C ASP A 115 2.32 2.49 -13.90
N PHE A 116 1.48 1.78 -14.67
CA PHE A 116 1.27 0.34 -14.50
C PHE A 116 2.61 -0.39 -14.36
N PHE A 117 2.64 -1.36 -13.45
CA PHE A 117 3.86 -2.13 -13.23
C PHE A 117 4.22 -2.87 -14.52
N THR A 118 5.53 -3.03 -14.74
CA THR A 118 6.09 -3.92 -15.76
C THR A 118 7.01 -4.90 -15.06
N ALA A 119 7.27 -6.08 -15.65
CA ALA A 119 8.15 -7.07 -15.02
C ALA A 119 9.53 -6.48 -14.69
N VAL A 120 10.07 -5.66 -15.60
CA VAL A 120 11.35 -4.97 -15.43
C VAL A 120 11.28 -3.92 -14.32
N SER A 121 10.24 -3.08 -14.27
CA SER A 121 10.13 -2.05 -13.23
C SER A 121 9.93 -2.67 -11.85
N LEU A 122 9.16 -3.76 -11.78
CA LEU A 122 8.93 -4.50 -10.54
C LEU A 122 10.23 -5.13 -10.02
N LYS A 123 10.95 -5.88 -10.86
CA LYS A 123 12.22 -6.53 -10.47
C LYS A 123 13.26 -5.53 -9.96
N ASN A 124 13.40 -4.40 -10.65
CA ASN A 124 14.44 -3.42 -10.34
C ASN A 124 14.08 -2.50 -9.17
N ASN A 125 12.78 -2.23 -8.95
CA ASN A 125 12.34 -1.19 -8.03
C ASN A 125 11.46 -1.69 -6.89
N PHE A 126 11.26 -3.00 -6.72
CA PHE A 126 10.38 -3.55 -5.67
C PHE A 126 10.63 -2.95 -4.28
N ARG A 127 11.91 -2.79 -3.89
CA ARG A 127 12.28 -2.11 -2.63
C ARG A 127 11.68 -0.72 -2.50
N GLN A 128 11.78 0.09 -3.54
CA GLN A 128 11.28 1.46 -3.53
C GLN A 128 9.75 1.48 -3.52
N LEU A 129 9.11 0.54 -4.22
CA LEU A 129 7.65 0.39 -4.27
C LEU A 129 7.06 -0.08 -2.92
N ALA A 130 7.80 -0.91 -2.18
CA ALA A 130 7.35 -1.54 -0.93
C ALA A 130 7.90 -0.88 0.34
N THR A 131 8.50 0.32 0.26
CA THR A 131 9.00 1.07 1.42
C THR A 131 8.65 2.54 1.36
N GLY A 132 8.66 3.22 2.51
CA GLY A 132 8.36 4.66 2.59
C GLY A 132 7.01 5.01 1.95
N ASN A 133 7.05 5.89 0.95
CA ASN A 133 5.89 6.32 0.16
C ASN A 133 5.78 5.58 -1.19
N GLY A 134 6.38 4.39 -1.31
CA GLY A 134 6.26 3.56 -2.48
C GLY A 134 4.81 3.16 -2.76
N SER A 135 4.48 2.95 -4.03
CA SER A 135 3.11 2.69 -4.47
C SER A 135 2.48 1.48 -3.79
N LEU A 136 3.17 0.34 -3.75
CA LEU A 136 2.66 -0.89 -3.14
C LEU A 136 2.38 -0.71 -1.65
N ARG A 137 3.32 -0.09 -0.92
CA ARG A 137 3.14 0.19 0.51
C ARG A 137 2.00 1.15 0.77
N THR A 138 1.92 2.22 -0.02
CA THR A 138 0.88 3.24 0.11
C THR A 138 -0.50 2.63 -0.15
N MET A 139 -0.63 1.83 -1.22
CA MET A 139 -1.86 1.10 -1.54
C MET A 139 -2.27 0.15 -0.41
N ALA A 140 -1.36 -0.72 0.04
CA ALA A 140 -1.65 -1.66 1.12
C ALA A 140 -2.08 -0.96 2.43
N THR A 141 -1.42 0.15 2.76
CA THR A 141 -1.75 0.97 3.94
C THR A 141 -3.14 1.62 3.80
N ALA A 142 -3.47 2.11 2.61
CA ALA A 142 -4.77 2.71 2.34
C ALA A 142 -5.91 1.69 2.47
N LEU A 143 -5.75 0.49 1.89
CA LEU A 143 -6.70 -0.61 2.06
C LEU A 143 -6.88 -1.01 3.53
N GLN A 144 -5.79 -1.04 4.30
CA GLN A 144 -5.88 -1.32 5.74
C GLN A 144 -6.64 -0.23 6.51
N SER A 145 -6.56 1.03 6.07
CA SER A 145 -7.36 2.13 6.63
C SER A 145 -8.84 1.95 6.29
N PHE A 146 -9.16 1.57 5.05
CA PHE A 146 -10.53 1.28 4.64
C PHE A 146 -11.18 0.14 5.43
N ILE A 147 -10.43 -0.92 5.74
CA ILE A 147 -10.92 -2.01 6.62
C ILE A 147 -11.34 -1.47 8.00
N GLN A 148 -10.62 -0.48 8.52
CA GLN A 148 -10.88 0.06 9.86
C GLN A 148 -12.02 1.09 9.84
N PHE A 149 -11.99 2.01 8.89
CA PHE A 149 -12.79 3.25 8.93
C PHE A 149 -13.79 3.39 7.78
N GLY A 150 -13.71 2.55 6.75
CA GLY A 150 -14.60 2.61 5.58
C GLY A 150 -16.04 2.15 5.84
N SER A 151 -16.89 2.31 4.83
CA SER A 151 -18.22 1.69 4.80
C SER A 151 -18.13 0.17 4.70
N ASP A 152 -19.21 -0.54 5.04
CA ASP A 152 -19.21 -2.02 5.07
C ASP A 152 -18.82 -2.62 3.71
N GLU A 153 -19.32 -2.07 2.60
CA GLU A 153 -18.94 -2.51 1.26
C GLU A 153 -17.45 -2.31 0.96
N ILE A 154 -16.90 -1.14 1.33
CA ILE A 154 -15.50 -0.81 1.09
C ILE A 154 -14.59 -1.66 1.98
N LYS A 155 -15.02 -1.96 3.21
CA LYS A 155 -14.30 -2.84 4.15
C LYS A 155 -14.15 -4.24 3.59
N VAL A 156 -15.26 -4.85 3.14
CA VAL A 156 -15.24 -6.19 2.54
C VAL A 156 -14.33 -6.22 1.33
N LEU A 157 -14.48 -5.27 0.41
CA LEU A 157 -13.63 -5.19 -0.78
C LEU A 157 -12.14 -5.01 -0.42
N ALA A 158 -11.83 -4.13 0.53
CA ALA A 158 -10.44 -3.88 0.92
C ALA A 158 -9.78 -5.10 1.58
N ASP A 159 -10.53 -5.85 2.39
CA ASP A 159 -10.08 -7.10 2.99
C ASP A 159 -9.86 -8.19 1.92
N GLU A 160 -10.79 -8.35 0.98
CA GLU A 160 -10.65 -9.27 -0.14
C GLU A 160 -9.41 -8.95 -0.99
N LEU A 161 -9.15 -7.67 -1.27
CA LEU A 161 -8.00 -7.23 -2.06
C LEU A 161 -6.66 -7.44 -1.32
N LEU A 162 -6.60 -7.20 -0.02
CA LEU A 162 -5.37 -7.44 0.77
C LEU A 162 -5.05 -8.94 0.92
N ASN A 163 -6.09 -9.77 0.93
CA ASN A 163 -5.96 -11.24 1.02
C ASN A 163 -5.88 -11.93 -0.35
N LYS A 164 -6.11 -11.20 -1.45
CA LYS A 164 -5.97 -11.73 -2.81
C LYS A 164 -4.56 -12.28 -3.01
N GLN A 165 -4.50 -13.56 -3.38
CA GLN A 165 -3.24 -14.23 -3.67
C GLN A 165 -2.68 -13.72 -5.00
N ILE A 166 -1.41 -13.33 -4.97
CA ILE A 166 -0.59 -13.08 -6.15
C ILE A 166 0.40 -14.22 -6.23
N ILE A 167 0.16 -15.14 -7.17
CA ILE A 167 0.75 -16.48 -7.17
C ILE A 167 0.40 -17.24 -5.89
N LEU A 168 1.22 -17.15 -4.85
CA LEU A 168 1.03 -17.81 -3.55
C LEU A 168 1.26 -16.87 -2.37
N VAL A 169 1.40 -15.57 -2.64
CA VAL A 169 1.68 -14.54 -1.63
C VAL A 169 0.54 -13.53 -1.63
N PRO A 170 -0.11 -13.26 -0.48
CA PRO A 170 -1.20 -12.30 -0.45
C PRO A 170 -0.70 -10.88 -0.72
N PHE A 171 -1.51 -10.06 -1.39
CA PHE A 171 -1.15 -8.69 -1.77
C PHE A 171 -0.66 -7.84 -0.59
N SER A 172 -1.21 -8.04 0.61
CA SER A 172 -0.77 -7.38 1.84
C SER A 172 0.75 -7.46 2.09
N GLN A 173 1.41 -8.54 1.65
CA GLN A 173 2.85 -8.72 1.80
C GLN A 173 3.67 -7.91 0.80
N PHE A 174 3.11 -7.58 -0.37
CA PHE A 174 3.79 -6.76 -1.39
C PHE A 174 3.97 -5.30 -0.97
N GLY A 175 3.25 -4.85 0.07
CA GLY A 175 3.45 -3.54 0.69
C GLY A 175 4.70 -3.44 1.59
N THR A 176 5.47 -4.53 1.75
CA THR A 176 6.64 -4.59 2.62
C THR A 176 7.86 -5.16 1.89
N TYR A 177 9.01 -4.49 1.97
CA TYR A 177 10.28 -4.99 1.45
C TYR A 177 10.98 -5.92 2.46
N SER A 178 10.34 -7.03 2.76
CA SER A 178 10.92 -8.17 3.48
C SER A 178 9.97 -9.36 3.40
N GLY A 179 10.48 -10.57 3.67
CA GLY A 179 9.66 -11.78 3.73
C GLY A 179 9.26 -12.31 2.36
N MET A 180 8.09 -12.96 2.30
CA MET A 180 7.71 -13.82 1.17
C MET A 180 7.64 -13.09 -0.17
N ALA A 181 7.05 -11.89 -0.21
CA ALA A 181 6.94 -11.11 -1.45
C ALA A 181 8.33 -10.70 -1.99
N SER A 182 9.23 -10.30 -1.10
CA SER A 182 10.60 -9.93 -1.49
C SER A 182 11.35 -11.13 -2.08
N ASN A 183 11.27 -12.29 -1.42
CA ASN A 183 11.93 -13.51 -1.90
C ASN A 183 11.33 -13.97 -3.24
N LEU A 184 9.99 -13.93 -3.37
CA LEU A 184 9.29 -14.23 -4.61
C LEU A 184 9.79 -13.36 -5.76
N ILE A 185 9.87 -12.04 -5.57
CA ILE A 185 10.35 -11.13 -6.63
C ILE A 185 11.83 -11.36 -6.94
N GLU A 186 12.67 -11.68 -5.95
CA GLU A 186 14.10 -11.93 -6.14
C GLU A 186 14.35 -13.22 -6.95
N GLU A 187 13.61 -14.28 -6.65
CA GLU A 187 13.79 -15.61 -7.26
C GLU A 187 12.97 -15.83 -8.55
N ALA A 188 11.92 -15.03 -8.77
CA ALA A 188 11.04 -15.17 -9.92
C ALA A 188 11.77 -15.02 -11.26
N SER A 189 11.42 -15.92 -12.19
CA SER A 189 11.74 -15.80 -13.62
C SER A 189 10.99 -14.63 -14.25
N MET A 190 11.39 -14.23 -15.45
CA MET A 190 10.70 -13.15 -16.17
C MET A 190 9.23 -13.48 -16.46
N ASP A 191 8.92 -14.71 -16.89
CA ASP A 191 7.54 -15.14 -17.14
C ASP A 191 6.67 -15.04 -15.87
N MET A 192 7.22 -15.44 -14.72
CA MET A 192 6.52 -15.33 -13.43
C MET A 192 6.35 -13.86 -13.01
N LEU A 193 7.34 -13.01 -13.26
CA LEU A 193 7.23 -11.57 -12.98
C LEU A 193 6.14 -10.91 -13.84
N GLU A 194 5.98 -11.32 -15.09
CA GLU A 194 4.89 -10.85 -15.95
C GLU A 194 3.52 -11.25 -15.38
N GLU A 195 3.38 -12.50 -14.92
CA GLU A 195 2.15 -12.96 -14.29
C GLU A 195 1.83 -12.20 -12.98
N ILE A 196 2.84 -11.97 -12.13
CA ILE A 196 2.72 -11.17 -10.91
C ILE A 196 2.26 -9.76 -11.24
N VAL A 197 2.83 -9.15 -12.29
CA VAL A 197 2.51 -7.79 -12.71
C VAL A 197 1.07 -7.67 -13.20
N VAL A 198 0.58 -8.63 -13.98
CA VAL A 198 -0.83 -8.67 -14.40
C VAL A 198 -1.74 -8.67 -13.17
N GLN A 199 -1.47 -9.54 -12.20
CA GLN A 199 -2.28 -9.63 -10.98
C GLN A 199 -2.20 -8.37 -10.10
N LEU A 200 -1.03 -7.72 -10.02
CA LEU A 200 -0.87 -6.45 -9.30
C LEU A 200 -1.64 -5.32 -9.98
N ASN A 201 -1.53 -5.21 -11.30
CA ASN A 201 -2.23 -4.20 -12.08
C ASN A 201 -3.76 -4.39 -11.99
N ASP A 202 -4.24 -5.63 -11.99
CA ASP A 202 -5.65 -5.94 -11.78
C ASP A 202 -6.18 -5.42 -10.43
N ILE A 203 -5.39 -5.53 -9.36
CA ILE A 203 -5.76 -4.98 -8.04
C ILE A 203 -5.91 -3.47 -8.12
N TYR A 204 -4.95 -2.79 -8.75
CA TYR A 204 -4.97 -1.33 -8.91
C TYR A 204 -6.19 -0.89 -9.73
N ASP A 205 -6.51 -1.63 -10.77
CA ASP A 205 -7.69 -1.43 -11.60
C ASP A 205 -9.00 -1.57 -10.81
N VAL A 206 -9.11 -2.62 -9.99
CA VAL A 206 -10.29 -2.84 -9.14
C VAL A 206 -10.44 -1.70 -8.12
N VAL A 207 -9.34 -1.27 -7.48
CA VAL A 207 -9.35 -0.14 -6.54
C VAL A 207 -9.80 1.14 -7.24
N SER A 208 -9.21 1.46 -8.39
CA SER A 208 -9.56 2.65 -9.17
C SER A 208 -11.06 2.68 -9.51
N LYS A 209 -11.60 1.56 -10.02
CA LYS A 209 -13.00 1.47 -10.45
C LYS A 209 -14.00 1.47 -9.29
N ASN A 210 -13.68 0.83 -8.17
CA ASN A 210 -14.65 0.55 -7.11
C ASN A 210 -14.50 1.42 -5.86
N ILE A 211 -13.32 1.97 -5.59
CA ILE A 211 -13.08 2.84 -4.43
C ILE A 211 -13.14 4.31 -4.85
N LEU A 212 -12.48 4.68 -5.95
CA LEU A 212 -12.56 6.05 -6.47
C LEU A 212 -13.80 6.26 -7.34
N GLY A 213 -14.14 5.28 -8.19
CA GLY A 213 -15.30 5.39 -9.09
C GLY A 213 -16.66 5.48 -8.37
N LYS A 214 -16.77 5.11 -7.09
CA LYS A 214 -17.99 5.24 -6.28
C LYS A 214 -18.21 6.64 -5.68
N GLN A 215 -17.29 7.59 -5.88
CA GLN A 215 -17.40 8.96 -5.35
C GLN A 215 -17.88 10.01 -6.35
N VAL A 216 -18.14 9.62 -7.61
CA VAL A 216 -18.68 10.50 -8.67
C VAL A 216 -20.12 10.11 -8.96
#